data_AF-A0A7H8W502-F1
#
_entry.id   AF-A0A7H8W502-F1
#
_cell.length_a   1.000
_cell.length_b   1.000
_cell.length_c   1.000
_cell.angle_alpha   90.00
_cell.angle_beta   90.00
_cell.angle_gamma   90.00
#
_symmetry.space_group_name_H-M   'P 1'
#
loop_
_entity.id
_entity.type
_entity.pdbx_description
1 polymer ?
#
loop_
_entity_poly.entity_id
_entity_poly.type
_entity_poly.pdbx_seq_one_letter_code
_entity_poly.pdbx_strand_id
1 'polypeptide(L)' 'MATNRQLLGKGIKYLTGALPLMFLGPSLIYNAFQNQSNNWHYLVLGIGIVACLSSMVLIFLGLKTIMKGIFND' A
#
# COMPACT_ATOMS: atom_id res chain seq x y z
N MET A 1 -8.62 -18.55 23.79
CA MET A 1 -7.78 -18.27 22.62
C MET A 1 -7.02 -16.98 22.88
N ALA A 2 -5.69 -17.03 23.04
CA ALA A 2 -4.90 -15.83 23.27
C ALA A 2 -4.57 -15.21 21.91
N THR A 3 -5.35 -14.22 21.49
CA THR A 3 -5.02 -13.39 20.32
C THR A 3 -3.61 -12.82 20.49
N ASN A 4 -2.75 -13.06 19.51
CA ASN A 4 -1.36 -12.67 19.58
C ASN A 4 -1.25 -11.18 19.27
N ARG A 5 -1.43 -10.34 20.30
CA ARG A 5 -1.47 -8.87 20.21
C ARG A 5 -0.23 -8.28 19.52
N GLN A 6 0.92 -8.94 19.59
CA GLN A 6 2.14 -8.51 18.88
C GLN A 6 1.99 -8.62 17.35
N LEU A 7 1.43 -9.74 16.85
CA LEU A 7 1.15 -9.94 15.42
C LEU A 7 0.06 -8.96 14.95
N LEU A 8 -0.98 -8.75 15.76
CA LEU A 8 -2.03 -7.78 15.47
C LEU A 8 -1.45 -6.36 15.29
N GLY A 9 -0.60 -5.93 16.23
CA GLY A 9 0.06 -4.61 16.17
C GLY A 9 0.98 -4.45 14.96
N LYS A 10 1.69 -5.52 14.57
CA LYS A 10 2.48 -5.53 13.32
C LYS A 10 1.60 -5.38 12.09
N GLY A 11 0.52 -6.14 12.00
CA GLY A 11 -0.42 -6.07 10.88
C GLY A 11 -1.06 -4.68 10.73
N ILE A 12 -1.46 -4.06 11.85
CA ILE A 12 -1.97 -2.68 11.86
C ILE A 12 -0.88 -1.70 11.39
N LYS A 13 0.37 -1.83 11.83
CA LYS A 13 1.48 -1.00 11.33
C LYS A 13 1.65 -1.08 9.81
N TYR A 14 1.60 -2.28 9.24
CA TYR A 14 1.65 -2.47 7.79
C TYR A 14 0.45 -1.82 7.09
N LEU A 15 -0.76 -1.96 7.63
CA LEU A 15 -1.96 -1.35 7.07
C LEU A 15 -1.90 0.18 7.10
N THR A 16 -1.41 0.74 8.22
CA THR A 16 -1.30 2.20 8.41
C THR A 16 -0.24 2.79 7.49
N GLY A 17 0.83 2.06 7.19
CA GLY A 17 1.84 2.46 6.19
C GLY A 17 1.37 2.30 4.74
N ALA A 18 0.49 1.33 4.47
CA ALA A 18 -0.09 1.14 3.14
C ALA A 18 -1.13 2.23 2.81
N LEU A 19 -1.85 2.73 3.82
CA LEU A 19 -2.88 3.75 3.65
C LEU A 19 -2.39 5.01 2.91
N PRO A 20 -1.32 5.71 3.34
CA PRO A 20 -0.81 6.87 2.60
C PRO A 20 -0.30 6.50 1.21
N LEU A 21 0.28 5.31 1.04
CA LEU A 21 0.78 4.83 -0.25
C LEU A 21 -0.37 4.60 -1.25
N MET A 22 -1.51 4.15 -0.76
CA MET A 22 -2.74 3.93 -1.52
C MET A 22 -3.38 5.24 -2.00
N PHE A 23 -3.18 6.35 -1.29
CA PHE A 23 -3.59 7.68 -1.76
C PHE A 23 -2.54 8.31 -2.66
N LEU A 24 -1.26 8.19 -2.32
CA LEU A 24 -0.15 8.75 -3.10
C LEU A 24 -0.08 8.14 -4.51
N GLY A 25 -0.22 6.81 -4.66
CA GLY A 25 -0.18 6.13 -5.95
C GLY A 25 -1.11 6.73 -7.02
N PRO A 26 -2.44 6.75 -6.80
CA PRO A 26 -3.38 7.35 -7.74
C PRO A 26 -3.22 8.86 -7.86
N SER A 27 -2.84 9.59 -6.80
CA SER A 27 -2.53 11.02 -6.91
C SER A 27 -1.33 11.29 -7.83
N LEU A 28 -0.28 10.47 -7.77
CA LEU A 28 0.88 10.54 -8.68
C LEU A 28 0.48 10.21 -10.13
N ILE A 29 -0.35 9.19 -10.34
CA ILE A 29 -0.88 8.84 -11.66
C ILE A 29 -1.72 10.00 -12.23
N TYR A 30 -2.60 10.57 -11.42
CA TYR A 30 -3.43 11.71 -11.82
C TYR A 30 -2.58 12.91 -12.23
N ASN A 31 -1.55 13.23 -11.43
CA ASN A 31 -0.63 14.32 -11.73
C ASN A 31 0.21 14.07 -13.00
N ALA A 32 0.62 12.81 -13.23
CA ALA A 32 1.33 12.40 -14.44
C ALA A 32 0.47 12.56 -15.70
N PHE A 33 -0.81 12.17 -15.63
CA PHE A 33 -1.77 12.35 -16.73
C PHE A 33 -2.04 13.83 -17.03
N GLN A 34 -2.07 14.69 -16.00
CA GLN A 34 -2.30 16.13 -16.18
C GLN A 34 -1.10 16.84 -16.84
N ASN A 35 0.11 16.30 -16.67
CA ASN A 35 1.35 16.80 -17.27
C ASN A 35 1.74 16.09 -18.59
N GLN A 36 0.77 15.57 -19.34
CA GLN A 36 0.91 14.88 -20.64
C GLN A 36 1.69 15.66 -21.72
N SER A 37 1.94 16.95 -21.53
CA SER A 37 2.72 17.80 -22.44
C SER A 37 4.24 17.52 -22.41
N ASN A 38 4.79 17.02 -21.30
CA ASN A 38 6.24 16.97 -21.08
C ASN A 38 6.76 15.55 -20.78
N ASN A 39 7.56 14.94 -21.68
CA ASN A 39 7.98 13.52 -21.74
C ASN A 39 8.32 12.81 -20.40
N TRP A 40 8.62 13.58 -19.35
CA TRP A 40 8.76 13.15 -17.95
C TRP A 40 7.50 12.48 -17.34
N HIS A 41 6.30 12.71 -17.91
CA HIS A 41 5.05 12.10 -17.42
C HIS A 41 5.07 10.57 -17.46
N TYR A 42 5.74 9.94 -18.44
CA TYR A 42 5.86 8.48 -18.51
C TYR A 42 6.63 7.90 -17.32
N LEU A 43 7.64 8.64 -16.83
CA LEU A 43 8.46 8.23 -15.70
C LEU A 43 7.66 8.29 -14.40
N VAL A 44 6.90 9.36 -14.20
CA VAL A 44 6.00 9.53 -13.04
C VAL A 44 4.85 8.52 -13.09
N LEU A 45 4.29 8.26 -14.27
CA LEU A 45 3.25 7.25 -14.49
C LEU A 45 3.75 5.85 -14.10
N GLY A 46 4.96 5.48 -14.52
CA GLY A 46 5.59 4.22 -14.15
C GLY A 46 5.78 4.08 -12.64
N ILE A 47 6.28 5.13 -11.97
CA ILE A 47 6.44 5.16 -10.51
C ILE A 47 5.07 5.05 -9.81
N GLY A 48 4.04 5.73 -10.31
CA GLY A 48 2.68 5.67 -9.77
C GLY A 48 2.07 4.27 -9.84
N ILE A 49 2.26 3.56 -10.96
CA ILE A 49 1.80 2.17 -11.12
C ILE A 49 2.52 1.24 -10.15
N VAL A 50 3.85 1.36 -10.02
CA VAL A 50 4.64 0.57 -9.08
C VAL A 50 4.23 0.88 -7.63
N ALA A 51 3.98 2.14 -7.30
CA ALA A 51 3.50 2.56 -5.99
C ALA A 51 2.13 1.93 -5.67
N CYS A 52 1.17 1.96 -6.61
CA CYS A 52 -0.12 1.28 -6.46
C CYS A 52 0.03 -0.23 -6.22
N LEU A 53 0.87 -0.90 -7.03
CA LEU A 53 1.12 -2.34 -6.87
C LEU A 53 1.75 -2.65 -5.50
N SER A 54 2.75 -1.87 -5.09
CA SER A 54 3.39 -2.04 -3.78
C SER A 54 2.42 -1.82 -2.62
N SER A 55 1.52 -0.85 -2.74
CA SER A 55 0.46 -0.61 -1.77
C SER A 55 -0.50 -1.79 -1.66
N MET A 56 -0.88 -2.39 -2.78
CA MET A 56 -1.75 -3.57 -2.81
C MET A 56 -1.10 -4.76 -2.09
N VAL A 57 0.19 -4.98 -2.32
CA VAL A 57 0.97 -6.03 -1.65
C VAL A 57 1.09 -5.77 -0.14
N LEU A 58 1.35 -4.53 0.27
CA LEU A 58 1.42 -4.14 1.68
C LEU A 58 0.09 -4.32 2.41
N ILE A 59 -1.04 -3.99 1.78
CA ILE A 59 -2.38 -4.24 2.33
C ILE A 59 -2.60 -5.74 2.50
N PHE A 60 -2.26 -6.54 1.49
CA PHE A 60 -2.44 -7.98 1.55
C PHE A 60 -1.59 -8.63 2.66
N LEU A 61 -0.33 -8.21 2.80
CA LEU A 61 0.56 -8.64 3.89
C LEU A 61 0.06 -8.19 5.26
N GLY A 62 -0.41 -6.94 5.37
CA GLY A 62 -1.00 -6.39 6.60
C GLY A 62 -2.22 -7.19 7.04
N LEU A 63 -3.18 -7.40 6.14
CA LEU A 63 -4.37 -8.21 6.39
C LEU A 63 -4.02 -9.66 6.74
N LYS A 64 -3.09 -10.29 6.02
CA LYS A 64 -2.67 -11.67 6.33
C LYS A 64 -2.03 -11.77 7.72
N THR A 65 -1.25 -10.75 8.11
CA THR A 65 -0.63 -10.66 9.44
C THR A 65 -1.67 -10.46 10.54
N ILE A 66 -2.70 -9.64 10.28
CA ILE A 66 -3.85 -9.47 11.20
C ILE A 66 -4.61 -10.80 11.34
N MET A 67 -4.93 -11.48 10.23
CA MET A 67 -5.61 -12.78 10.28
C MET A 67 -4.81 -13.82 11.08
N LYS A 68 -3.50 -13.95 10.84
CA LYS A 68 -2.63 -14.81 11.67
C LYS A 68 -2.64 -14.40 13.16
N GLY A 69 -2.66 -13.09 13.45
CA GLY A 69 -2.71 -12.59 14.82
C GLY A 69 -4.03 -12.85 15.55
N ILE A 70 -5.17 -12.81 14.83
CA ILE A 70 -6.51 -13.08 15.37
C ILE A 70 -6.73 -14.58 15.56
N PHE A 71 -6.45 -15.37 14.52
CA PHE A 71 -6.76 -16.80 14.47
C PHE A 71 -5.65 -17.68 15.08
N ASN A 72 -4.47 -17.12 15.35
CA ASN A 72 -3.33 -17.85 15.89
C ASN A 72 -2.95 -19.08 15.02
N ASP A 73 -3.06 -18.92 13.70
CA ASP A 73 -2.65 -19.84 12.63
C ASP A 73 -1.30 -19.44 11.99
#